data_AF-A0A6P1HL85-F1
#
_entry.id   AF-A0A6P1HL85-F1
#
_cell.length_a   1.000
_cell.length_b   1.000
_cell.length_c   1.000
_cell.angle_alpha   90.00
_cell.angle_beta   90.00
_cell.angle_gamma   90.00
#
_symmetry.space_group_name_H-M   'P 1'
#
loop_
_entity.id
_entity.type
_entity.pdbx_description
1 polymer ?
#
loop_
_entity_poly.entity_id
_entity_poly.type
_entity_poly.pdbx_seq_one_letter_code
_entity_poly.pdbx_strand_id
1 'polypeptide(L)'
;MVVKIQNYKDAFNVKKDYVECHHISRDMLLNGDNQALAKTLATLSALAEQVNKERWSGYHKLYKKLLEQLKDLDSFPFDQEDLREQLSDLDQKIKQKENITSVPIKLKE
;
A
#
# COMPACT_ATOMS: atom_id res chain seq x y z
N MET A 1 -7.79 16.26 -4.80
CA MET A 1 -7.80 14.85 -4.35
C MET A 1 -7.56 13.87 -5.50
N VAL A 2 -8.38 13.86 -6.56
CA VAL A 2 -8.25 12.94 -7.72
C VAL A 2 -6.84 12.88 -8.32
N VAL A 3 -6.21 14.04 -8.59
CA VAL A 3 -4.83 14.10 -9.13
C VAL A 3 -3.80 13.41 -8.22
N LYS A 4 -3.92 13.56 -6.89
CA LYS A 4 -2.98 12.94 -5.94
C LYS A 4 -3.14 11.42 -5.92
N ILE A 5 -4.38 10.92 -6.05
CA ILE A 5 -4.65 9.48 -6.13
C ILE A 5 -4.10 8.87 -7.42
N GLN A 6 -4.29 9.55 -8.56
CA GLN A 6 -3.71 9.10 -9.82
C GLN A 6 -2.17 9.08 -9.75
N ASN A 7 -1.55 10.15 -9.26
CA ASN A 7 -0.10 10.20 -9.08
C ASN A 7 0.41 9.09 -8.14
N TYR A 8 -0.33 8.81 -7.06
CA TYR A 8 -0.01 7.70 -6.16
C TYR A 8 -0.08 6.36 -6.90
N LYS A 9 -1.15 6.12 -7.66
CA LYS A 9 -1.32 4.90 -8.48
C LYS A 9 -0.19 4.74 -9.49
N ASP A 10 0.21 5.80 -10.18
CA ASP A 10 1.29 5.77 -11.17
C ASP A 10 2.66 5.51 -10.52
N ALA A 11 2.96 6.17 -9.40
CA ALA A 11 4.17 5.92 -8.62
C ALA A 11 4.22 4.46 -8.11
N PHE A 12 3.09 3.93 -7.64
CA PHE A 12 3.00 2.58 -7.09
C PHE A 12 3.01 1.47 -8.16
N ASN A 13 2.23 1.63 -9.23
CA ASN A 13 2.03 0.58 -10.23
C ASN A 13 3.08 0.61 -11.34
N VAL A 14 3.47 1.81 -11.79
CA VAL A 14 4.31 1.98 -12.97
C VAL A 14 5.77 2.18 -12.57
N LYS A 15 6.03 3.20 -11.75
CA LYS A 15 7.41 3.54 -11.37
C LYS A 15 7.99 2.60 -10.31
N LYS A 16 7.11 1.97 -9.52
CA LYS A 16 7.49 1.19 -8.33
C LYS A 16 8.29 2.02 -7.32
N ASP A 17 8.02 3.32 -7.26
CA ASP A 17 8.65 4.27 -6.33
C ASP A 17 7.77 4.44 -5.08
N TYR A 18 7.99 3.58 -4.10
CA TYR A 18 7.23 3.58 -2.85
C TYR A 18 7.61 4.73 -1.92
N VAL A 19 8.77 5.36 -2.13
CA VAL A 19 9.18 6.56 -1.39
C VAL A 19 8.40 7.77 -1.91
N GLU A 20 8.27 7.92 -3.24
CA GLU A 20 7.37 8.92 -3.86
C GLU A 20 5.93 8.72 -3.38
N CYS A 21 5.44 7.47 -3.34
CA CYS A 21 4.12 7.17 -2.76
C CYS A 21 3.97 7.67 -1.32
N HIS A 22 5.01 7.45 -0.49
CA HIS A 22 5.01 7.92 0.89
C HIS A 22 4.96 9.46 0.97
N HIS A 23 5.73 10.17 0.13
CA HIS A 23 5.69 11.63 0.05
C HIS A 23 4.32 12.15 -0.35
N ILE A 24 3.67 11.56 -1.36
CA ILE A 24 2.31 11.93 -1.78
C ILE A 24 1.33 11.77 -0.60
N SER A 25 1.38 10.64 0.10
CA SER A 25 0.50 10.37 1.24
C SER A 25 0.78 11.31 2.43
N ARG A 26 2.04 11.70 2.65
CA ARG A 26 2.43 12.68 3.68
C ARG A 26 1.90 14.07 3.32
N ASP A 27 2.00 14.48 2.06
CA ASP A 27 1.48 15.76 1.59
C ASP A 27 -0.04 15.81 1.70
N MET A 28 -0.74 14.69 1.50
CA MET A 28 -2.17 14.60 1.79
C MET A 28 -2.46 14.89 3.27
N LEU A 29 -1.71 14.29 4.20
CA LEU A 29 -1.87 14.55 5.64
C LEU A 29 -1.61 16.01 6.00
N LEU A 30 -0.53 16.60 5.49
CA LEU A 30 -0.16 17.98 5.80
C LEU A 30 -1.17 19.02 5.28
N ASN A 31 -1.83 18.71 4.16
CA ASN A 31 -2.83 19.60 3.55
C ASN A 31 -4.25 19.42 4.12
N GLY A 32 -4.43 18.56 5.13
CA GLY A 32 -5.75 18.30 5.71
C GLY A 32 -6.70 17.54 4.79
N ASP A 33 -6.17 16.81 3.79
CA ASP A 33 -6.98 15.85 3.02
C ASP A 33 -7.49 14.72 3.96
N ASN A 34 -8.32 13.80 3.45
CA ASN A 34 -8.85 12.67 4.22
C ASN A 34 -7.71 11.91 4.94
N GLN A 35 -7.61 12.12 6.26
CA GLN A 35 -6.49 11.61 7.06
C GLN A 35 -6.47 10.09 7.14
N ALA A 36 -7.63 9.46 7.18
CA ALA A 36 -7.74 8.00 7.23
C ALA A 36 -7.18 7.42 5.93
N LEU A 37 -7.64 7.93 4.79
CA LEU A 37 -7.13 7.53 3.47
C LEU A 37 -5.62 7.76 3.36
N ALA A 38 -5.12 8.93 3.74
CA ALA A 38 -3.71 9.25 3.65
C ALA A 38 -2.84 8.34 4.54
N LYS A 39 -3.30 7.99 5.75
CA LYS A 39 -2.63 7.00 6.63
C LYS A 39 -2.65 5.59 6.04
N THR A 40 -3.74 5.20 5.36
CA THR A 40 -3.86 3.91 4.69
C THR A 40 -2.89 3.81 3.52
N LEU A 41 -2.85 4.83 2.66
CA LEU A 41 -1.90 4.92 1.53
C LEU A 41 -0.44 4.95 2.02
N ALA A 42 -0.13 5.68 3.09
CA ALA A 42 1.20 5.69 3.69
C ALA A 42 1.62 4.29 4.19
N THR A 43 0.68 3.52 4.76
CA THR A 43 0.94 2.18 5.27
C THR A 43 1.10 1.17 4.13
N LEU A 44 0.30 1.29 3.07
CA LEU A 44 0.40 0.47 1.86
C LEU A 44 1.75 0.64 1.15
N SER A 45 2.17 1.88 0.90
CA SER A 45 3.49 2.16 0.30
C SER A 45 4.64 1.69 1.19
N ALA A 46 4.56 1.93 2.51
CA ALA A 46 5.56 1.41 3.44
C ALA A 46 5.63 -0.12 3.46
N LEU A 47 4.49 -0.81 3.34
CA LEU A 47 4.43 -2.28 3.25
C LEU A 47 5.13 -2.78 1.98
N ALA A 48 4.81 -2.19 0.82
CA ALA A 48 5.46 -2.51 -0.44
C ALA A 48 6.98 -2.30 -0.38
N GLU A 49 7.42 -1.22 0.28
CA GLU A 49 8.83 -0.94 0.50
C GLU A 49 9.53 -1.97 1.41
N GLN A 50 8.84 -2.51 2.43
CA GLN A 50 9.41 -3.60 3.23
C GLN A 50 9.61 -4.87 2.40
N VAL A 51 8.68 -5.17 1.49
CA VAL A 51 8.79 -6.32 0.57
C VAL A 51 9.98 -6.12 -0.37
N ASN A 52 10.09 -4.93 -0.97
CA ASN A 52 11.20 -4.57 -1.87
C ASN A 52 12.58 -4.66 -1.20
N LYS A 53 12.63 -4.46 0.12
CA LYS A 53 13.86 -4.53 0.93
C LYS A 53 14.04 -5.86 1.67
N GLU A 54 13.17 -6.85 1.43
CA GLU A 54 13.16 -8.15 2.11
C GLU A 54 13.09 -8.07 3.64
N ARG A 55 12.44 -7.03 4.17
CA ARG A 55 12.32 -6.76 5.62
C ARG A 55 11.04 -7.35 6.19
N TRP A 56 11.03 -8.66 6.39
CA TRP A 56 9.83 -9.41 6.74
C TRP A 56 9.21 -9.03 8.09
N SER A 57 10.01 -8.71 9.11
CA SER A 57 9.46 -8.27 10.40
C SER A 57 8.65 -6.97 10.25
N GLY A 58 9.18 -6.00 9.50
CA GLY A 58 8.49 -4.76 9.17
C GLY A 58 7.23 -5.00 8.34
N TYR A 59 7.32 -5.88 7.34
CA TYR A 59 6.18 -6.29 6.52
C TYR A 59 5.00 -6.80 7.37
N HIS A 60 5.22 -7.79 8.25
CA HIS A 60 4.13 -8.41 9.02
C HIS A 60 3.41 -7.40 9.94
N LYS A 61 4.16 -6.44 10.51
CA LYS A 61 3.57 -5.36 11.32
C LYS A 61 2.68 -4.46 10.47
N LEU A 62 3.15 -4.06 9.29
CA LEU A 62 2.41 -3.18 8.40
C LEU A 62 1.22 -3.89 7.75
N TYR A 63 1.32 -5.19 7.44
CA TYR A 63 0.25 -6.00 6.90
C TYR A 63 -0.98 -6.00 7.81
N LYS A 64 -0.79 -6.34 9.10
CA LYS A 64 -1.89 -6.32 10.08
C LYS A 64 -2.54 -4.94 10.19
N LYS A 65 -1.70 -3.90 10.30
CA LYS A 65 -2.17 -2.51 10.38
C LYS A 65 -2.95 -2.08 9.14
N LEU A 66 -2.48 -2.46 7.94
CA LEU A 66 -3.14 -2.11 6.69
C LEU A 66 -4.52 -2.78 6.59
N LEU A 67 -4.63 -4.05 6.99
CA LEU A 67 -5.91 -4.75 6.98
C LEU A 67 -6.94 -4.14 7.93
N GLU A 68 -6.51 -3.66 9.10
CA GLU A 68 -7.35 -2.91 10.04
C GLU A 68 -7.79 -1.58 9.43
N GLN A 69 -6.85 -0.78 8.94
CA GLN A 69 -7.14 0.51 8.30
C GLN A 69 -8.09 0.41 7.12
N LEU A 70 -7.97 -0.64 6.31
CA LEU A 70 -8.87 -0.90 5.20
C LEU A 70 -10.30 -1.18 5.69
N LYS A 71 -10.50 -1.89 6.82
CA LYS A 71 -11.85 -2.17 7.35
C LYS A 71 -12.57 -0.89 7.81
N ASP A 72 -11.82 0.04 8.38
CA ASP A 72 -12.36 1.26 8.99
C ASP A 72 -12.49 2.42 8.00
N LEU A 73 -12.16 2.20 6.72
CA LEU A 73 -12.15 3.25 5.71
C LEU A 73 -13.46 3.25 4.92
N ASP A 74 -14.28 4.28 5.12
CA ASP A 74 -15.60 4.43 4.47
C ASP A 74 -15.52 4.44 2.93
N SER A 75 -14.42 4.96 2.38
CA SER A 75 -14.20 5.02 0.93
C SER A 75 -12.72 4.92 0.62
N PHE A 76 -12.37 3.89 -0.13
CA PHE A 76 -11.03 3.68 -0.69
C PHE A 76 -11.10 3.87 -2.21
N PRO A 77 -10.18 4.63 -2.83
CA PRO A 77 -10.27 4.95 -4.25
C PRO A 77 -9.81 3.82 -5.18
N PHE A 78 -9.55 2.64 -4.63
CA PHE A 78 -9.11 1.47 -5.38
C PHE A 78 -9.97 0.27 -5.00
N ASP A 79 -10.01 -0.73 -5.88
CA ASP A 79 -10.69 -1.99 -5.61
C ASP A 79 -10.13 -2.65 -4.34
N GLN A 80 -10.94 -2.62 -3.29
CA GLN A 80 -10.54 -3.07 -1.97
C GLN A 80 -10.53 -4.60 -1.85
N GLU A 81 -11.42 -5.29 -2.56
CA GLU A 81 -11.50 -6.74 -2.54
C GLU A 81 -10.29 -7.32 -3.27
N ASP A 82 -10.01 -6.83 -4.48
CA ASP A 82 -8.83 -7.21 -5.25
C ASP A 82 -7.52 -6.91 -4.50
N LEU A 83 -7.43 -5.77 -3.80
CA LEU A 83 -6.25 -5.47 -2.97
C LEU A 83 -6.12 -6.46 -1.80
N ARG A 84 -7.22 -6.84 -1.14
CA ARG A 84 -7.19 -7.80 -0.02
C ARG A 84 -6.75 -9.19 -0.49
N GLU A 85 -7.21 -9.62 -1.65
CA GLU A 85 -6.78 -10.89 -2.27
C GLU A 85 -5.28 -10.87 -2.58
N GLN A 86 -4.79 -9.83 -3.27
CA GLN A 86 -3.37 -9.67 -3.57
C GLN A 86 -2.49 -9.64 -2.30
N LEU A 87 -2.95 -8.97 -1.24
CA LEU A 87 -2.26 -8.94 0.05
C LEU A 87 -2.22 -10.32 0.71
N SER A 88 -3.31 -11.07 0.67
CA SER A 88 -3.40 -12.44 1.19
C SER A 88 -2.44 -13.38 0.44
N ASP A 89 -2.44 -13.32 -0.88
CA ASP A 89 -1.56 -14.13 -1.73
C ASP A 89 -0.08 -13.82 -1.45
N LEU A 90 0.27 -12.54 -1.34
CA LEU A 90 1.63 -12.12 -0.98
C LEU A 90 2.03 -12.66 0.41
N ASP A 91 1.15 -12.56 1.40
CA ASP A 91 1.41 -13.07 2.75
C ASP A 91 1.65 -14.58 2.76
N GLN A 92 0.90 -15.34 1.96
CA GLN A 92 1.12 -16.78 1.79
C GLN A 92 2.49 -17.08 1.17
N LYS A 93 2.86 -16.37 0.09
CA LYS A 93 4.17 -16.53 -0.56
C LYS A 93 5.33 -16.26 0.40
N ILE A 94 5.23 -15.20 1.21
CA ILE A 94 6.24 -14.85 2.22
C ILE A 94 6.35 -15.96 3.28
N LYS A 95 5.22 -16.49 3.76
CA LYS A 95 5.21 -17.60 4.74
C LYS A 95 5.81 -18.89 4.19
N GLN A 96 5.61 -19.15 2.90
CA GLN A 96 6.18 -20.29 2.19
C GLN A 96 7.65 -20.08 1.81
N LYS A 97 8.23 -18.90 2.12
CA LYS A 97 9.60 -18.50 1.77
C LYS A 97 9.86 -18.58 0.26
N GLU A 98 8.85 -18.29 -0.54
CA GLU A 98 9.01 -18.16 -1.98
C GLU A 98 9.94 -16.99 -2.31
N ASN A 99 10.65 -17.09 -3.43
CA ASN A 99 11.51 -16.02 -3.91
C ASN A 99 10.65 -14.89 -4.50
N ILE A 100 10.51 -13.79 -3.76
CA ILE A 100 9.71 -12.63 -4.16
C ILE A 100 10.66 -11.57 -4.73
N THR A 101 10.80 -11.55 -6.04
CA THR A 101 11.72 -10.65 -6.74
C THR A 101 11.17 -9.24 -6.94
N SER A 102 9.87 -9.04 -6.74
CA SER A 102 9.20 -7.73 -6.84
C SER A 102 7.87 -7.75 -6.10
N VAL A 103 7.37 -6.57 -5.74
CA VAL A 103 6.06 -6.43 -5.06
C VAL A 103 4.93 -6.79 -6.04
N PRO A 104 4.17 -7.87 -5.79
CA PRO A 104 3.16 -8.37 -6.72
C PRO A 104 1.79 -7.70 -6.50
N ILE A 105 1.78 -6.42 -6.14
CA ILE A 105 0.56 -5.65 -5.87
C ILE A 105 0.36 -4.65 -7.01
N LYS A 106 -0.87 -4.55 -7.51
CA LYS A 106 -1.32 -3.59 -8.51
C LYS A 106 -2.66 -2.99 -8.10
N LEU A 107 -2.70 -1.66 -8.02
CA LEU A 107 -3.90 -0.90 -7.65
C LEU A 107 -4.82 -0.74 -8.87
N LYS A 108 -6.07 -1.20 -8.73
CA LYS A 108 -7.15 -1.05 -9.72
C LYS A 108 -8.19 -0.07 -9.19
N GLU A 109 -8.91 0.60 -10.09
CA GLU A 109 -10.03 1.49 -9.72
C GLU A 109 -11.35 0.73 -9.76
#